data_AF-A0AA88ED75-F1
#
_entry.id   AF-A0AA88ED75-F1
#
_cell.length_a   1.000
_cell.length_b   1.000
_cell.length_c   1.000
_cell.angle_alpha   90.00
_cell.angle_beta   90.00
_cell.angle_gamma   90.00
#
_symmetry.space_group_name_H-M   'P 1'
#
loop_
_entity.id
_entity.type
_entity.pdbx_description
1 polymer ?
#
loop_
_entity_poly.entity_id
_entity_poly.type
_entity_poly.pdbx_seq_one_letter_code
_entity_poly.pdbx_strand_id
1 'polypeptide(L)'
;MRKGLLAMSPGEEAIEIELSNLGFKERKGLIERLVNEAEEGNELFLLKLKNRIDRVGIKLPTIEVRFEHLNVEGEAYVGSRALPTFLNFCTNIIERLLSSLHVLSSRKKHLSILLDVSGIIKPGRMTLLLGPPSSGKTTLLLALAGKLEKDLKFSGRVTYNGHDMKEFVPQRTAAYISQYDVHIGEMTVRETLAFSARCQGVGSRYDMLSELSRRETAANIKPDLDLDVYMKAAATEGQETNVVTDYILRILGLEVCADTMIGDEILRGISGGQRKRVTTDIECEMLVGPANALFMDEISTGLDSSTTYQIVNSLQQWAHIFNGTAVISLLQPAPETYDLFDDVILLADGHIVYQGPRELVLEFFEAMGFQCPERKGVADFLQEVTSRKDQEQYWARKDDPYSFVTVKEFADAFQSFHVGARLGDELATPFDRSKNHGAALTTRKYGAKKKELLEACFSREFLLMKRNSFVYIFKLTQVGIPT
;
A
#
# COMPACT_ATOMS: atom_id res chain seq x y z
N MET A 1 -2.95 30.62 9.40
CA MET A 1 -2.47 29.36 8.79
C MET A 1 -0.99 29.38 8.48
N ARG A 2 -0.42 30.42 7.83
CA ARG A 2 1.02 30.47 7.48
C ARG A 2 1.99 30.73 8.64
N LYS A 3 1.47 31.10 9.81
CA LYS A 3 2.25 31.34 11.03
C LYS A 3 1.87 30.34 12.11
N GLY A 4 2.85 29.91 12.89
CA GLY A 4 2.69 29.02 14.05
C GLY A 4 3.47 29.57 15.25
N LEU A 5 3.16 29.04 16.44
CA LEU A 5 3.89 29.35 17.67
C LEU A 5 4.73 28.13 18.03
N LEU A 6 6.06 28.28 18.03
CA LEU A 6 7.00 27.20 18.36
C LEU A 6 7.76 27.57 19.64
N ALA A 7 7.80 26.66 20.60
CA ALA A 7 8.76 26.73 21.70
C ALA A 7 10.01 25.91 21.31
N MET A 8 11.21 26.48 21.42
CA MET A 8 12.43 25.76 21.05
C MET A 8 12.81 24.70 22.10
N SER A 9 12.48 24.95 23.37
CA SER A 9 12.71 24.04 24.50
C SER A 9 11.51 24.01 25.47
N PRO A 10 11.33 22.93 26.26
CA PRO A 10 10.28 22.86 27.28
C PRO A 10 10.46 24.00 28.30
N GLY A 11 9.49 24.93 28.35
CA GLY A 11 9.49 26.07 29.29
C GLY A 11 10.00 27.41 28.74
N GLU A 12 10.41 27.49 27.46
CA GLU A 12 10.72 28.76 26.79
C GLU A 12 9.45 29.46 26.25
N GLU A 13 9.50 30.79 26.13
CA GLU A 13 8.42 31.56 25.48
C GLU A 13 8.25 31.14 24.01
N ALA A 14 7.01 30.87 23.62
CA ALA A 14 6.70 30.48 22.25
C ALA A 14 6.86 31.68 21.29
N ILE A 15 7.67 31.49 20.25
CA ILE A 15 7.95 32.52 19.24
C ILE A 15 7.03 32.30 18.03
N GLU A 16 6.50 33.39 17.45
CA GLU A 16 5.74 33.33 16.20
C GLU A 16 6.70 33.10 15.02
N ILE A 17 6.54 31.98 14.31
CA ILE A 17 7.39 31.58 13.18
C ILE A 17 6.54 31.50 11.91
N GLU A 18 7.12 31.94 10.79
CA GLU A 18 6.56 31.73 9.47
C GLU A 18 6.87 30.30 8.99
N LEU A 19 5.84 29.49 8.83
CA LEU A 19 5.97 28.05 8.57
C LEU A 19 6.62 27.74 7.22
N SER A 20 6.52 28.67 6.25
CA SER A 20 7.17 28.56 4.96
C SER A 20 8.71 28.59 5.03
N ASN A 21 9.29 29.03 6.16
CA ASN A 21 10.72 29.19 6.36
C ASN A 21 11.31 28.29 7.48
N LEU A 22 10.55 27.30 7.97
CA LEU A 22 11.00 26.36 8.99
C LEU A 22 12.33 25.71 8.59
N GLY A 23 13.40 26.02 9.31
CA GLY A 23 14.74 25.50 9.05
C GLY A 23 14.87 24.03 9.42
N PHE A 24 15.90 23.35 8.88
CA PHE A 24 16.13 21.92 9.15
C PHE A 24 16.22 21.59 10.66
N LYS A 25 16.94 22.41 11.43
CA LYS A 25 17.08 22.21 12.88
C LYS A 25 15.74 22.35 13.62
N GLU A 26 14.90 23.28 13.20
CA GLU A 26 13.59 23.53 13.82
C GLU A 26 12.63 22.39 13.53
N ARG A 27 12.59 21.92 12.28
CA ARG A 27 11.78 20.75 11.88
C ARG A 27 12.23 19.51 12.62
N LYS A 28 13.54 19.25 12.67
CA LYS A 28 14.11 18.11 13.41
C LYS A 28 13.74 18.17 14.89
N GLY A 29 13.95 19.30 15.55
CA GLY A 29 13.58 19.46 16.97
C GLY A 29 12.07 19.32 17.23
N LEU A 30 11.23 19.82 16.31
CA LEU A 30 9.77 19.62 16.39
C LEU A 30 9.41 18.13 16.31
N ILE A 31 9.96 17.40 15.35
CA ILE A 31 9.70 15.97 15.19
C ILE A 31 10.24 15.18 16.37
N GLU A 32 11.42 15.50 16.91
CA GLU A 32 11.98 14.84 18.09
C GLU A 32 11.11 14.99 19.34
N ARG A 33 10.47 16.17 19.54
CA ARG A 33 9.54 16.40 20.65
C ARG A 33 8.20 15.69 20.47
N LEU A 34 7.74 15.58 19.22
CA LEU A 34 6.47 14.94 18.89
C LEU A 34 6.59 13.41 18.91
N VAL A 35 7.72 12.89 18.43
CA VAL A 35 8.02 11.47 18.24
C VAL A 35 9.33 11.14 18.96
N ASN A 36 9.19 10.72 20.22
CA ASN A 36 10.31 10.19 21.00
C ASN A 36 10.85 8.90 20.35
N GLU A 37 12.11 8.54 20.63
CA GLU A 37 12.83 7.42 20.01
C GLU A 37 12.24 6.02 20.26
N ALA A 38 11.22 5.88 21.13
CA ALA A 38 10.57 4.61 21.42
C ALA A 38 9.40 4.34 20.47
N GLU A 39 9.10 3.06 20.17
CA GLU A 39 7.95 2.63 19.34
C GLU A 39 6.61 3.15 19.88
N GLU A 40 6.46 3.28 21.20
CA GLU A 40 5.30 3.91 21.87
C GLU A 40 5.15 5.41 21.53
N GLY A 41 6.24 6.07 21.13
CA GLY A 41 6.26 7.49 20.78
C GLY A 41 5.45 7.80 19.52
N ASN A 42 5.47 6.90 18.52
CA ASN A 42 4.68 7.07 17.31
C ASN A 42 3.18 6.90 17.58
N GLU A 43 2.81 5.83 18.28
CA GLU A 43 1.41 5.57 18.63
C GLU A 43 0.81 6.74 19.43
N LEU A 44 1.53 7.23 20.44
CA LEU A 44 1.09 8.36 21.25
C LEU A 44 0.93 9.63 20.41
N PHE A 45 1.84 9.88 19.47
CA PHE A 45 1.73 11.01 18.54
C PHE A 45 0.48 10.90 17.66
N LEU A 46 0.25 9.75 17.04
CA LEU A 46 -0.93 9.50 16.20
C LEU A 46 -2.23 9.61 17.00
N LEU A 47 -2.26 9.10 18.24
CA LEU A 47 -3.40 9.25 19.15
C LEU A 47 -3.65 10.72 19.50
N LYS A 48 -2.61 11.52 19.74
CA LYS A 48 -2.75 12.97 19.99
C LYS A 48 -3.36 13.69 18.78
N LEU A 49 -2.95 13.33 17.56
CA LEU A 49 -3.54 13.86 16.32
C LEU A 49 -5.02 13.47 16.21
N LYS A 50 -5.35 12.18 16.36
CA LYS A 50 -6.74 11.68 16.31
C LYS A 50 -7.61 12.37 17.35
N ASN A 51 -7.15 12.43 18.61
CA ASN A 51 -7.87 13.07 19.70
C ASN A 51 -8.17 14.55 19.42
N ARG A 52 -7.25 15.28 18.79
CA ARG A 52 -7.48 16.68 18.40
C ARG A 52 -8.60 16.80 17.36
N ILE A 53 -8.64 15.90 16.39
CA ILE A 53 -9.68 15.85 15.35
C ILE A 53 -11.04 15.45 15.95
N ASP A 54 -11.05 14.43 16.82
CA ASP A 54 -12.26 13.91 17.45
C ASP A 54 -12.89 14.91 18.43
N ARG A 55 -12.07 15.72 19.13
CA ARG A 55 -12.55 16.78 20.05
C ARG A 55 -13.49 17.79 19.38
N VAL A 56 -13.33 18.02 18.08
CA VAL A 56 -14.18 18.93 17.29
C VAL A 56 -15.20 18.18 16.42
N GLY A 57 -15.34 16.87 16.63
CA GLY A 57 -16.34 16.03 15.96
C GLY A 57 -16.14 15.92 14.45
N ILE A 58 -14.91 16.00 13.97
CA ILE A 58 -14.60 15.78 12.55
C ILE A 58 -14.46 14.28 12.34
N LYS A 59 -15.28 13.71 11.45
CA LYS A 59 -15.17 12.30 11.07
C LYS A 59 -14.13 12.16 9.96
N LEU A 60 -13.19 11.24 10.15
CA LEU A 60 -12.21 10.90 9.13
C LEU A 60 -12.86 10.09 8.00
N PRO A 61 -12.39 10.24 6.74
CA PRO A 61 -12.86 9.42 5.64
C PRO A 61 -12.43 7.96 5.82
N THR A 62 -13.36 7.03 5.60
CA THR A 62 -13.10 5.58 5.62
C THR A 62 -13.42 4.98 4.27
N ILE A 63 -12.77 3.86 3.94
CA ILE A 63 -13.01 3.15 2.68
C ILE A 63 -13.27 1.68 3.00
N GLU A 64 -14.48 1.22 2.76
CA GLU A 64 -14.78 -0.20 2.70
C GLU A 64 -14.66 -0.67 1.25
N VAL A 65 -13.88 -1.73 1.03
CA VAL A 65 -13.69 -2.30 -0.31
C VAL A 65 -14.45 -3.61 -0.38
N ARG A 66 -15.40 -3.70 -1.32
CA ARG A 66 -16.16 -4.93 -1.60
C ARG A 66 -15.85 -5.41 -2.99
N PHE A 67 -15.68 -6.71 -3.15
CA PHE A 67 -15.51 -7.35 -4.44
C PHE A 67 -16.41 -8.58 -4.53
N GLU A 68 -17.04 -8.75 -5.68
CA GLU A 68 -18.08 -9.77 -5.90
C GLU A 68 -17.84 -10.45 -7.25
N HIS A 69 -17.86 -11.77 -7.24
CA HIS A 69 -17.74 -12.65 -8.40
C HIS A 69 -16.56 -12.29 -9.31
N LEU A 70 -15.43 -11.95 -8.69
CA LEU A 70 -14.27 -11.43 -9.39
C LEU A 70 -13.55 -12.59 -10.08
N ASN A 71 -13.46 -12.49 -11.40
CA ASN A 71 -12.77 -13.44 -12.26
C ASN A 71 -11.75 -12.70 -13.12
N VAL A 72 -10.51 -13.19 -13.12
CA VAL A 72 -9.43 -12.62 -13.92
C VAL A 72 -8.81 -13.71 -14.77
N GLU A 73 -8.76 -13.51 -16.07
CA GLU A 73 -8.20 -14.45 -17.03
C GLU A 73 -7.12 -13.79 -17.88
N GLY A 74 -6.01 -14.49 -18.08
CA GLY A 74 -4.95 -14.11 -19.01
C GLY A 74 -4.89 -15.03 -20.22
N GLU A 75 -4.39 -14.52 -21.34
CA GLU A 75 -4.05 -15.34 -22.50
C GLU A 75 -2.55 -15.66 -22.47
N ALA A 76 -2.19 -16.92 -22.20
CA ALA A 76 -0.80 -17.36 -22.15
C ALA A 76 -0.47 -18.36 -23.28
N TYR A 77 0.73 -18.23 -23.84
CA TYR A 77 1.30 -19.23 -24.75
C TYR A 77 1.98 -20.34 -23.94
N VAL A 78 1.69 -21.60 -24.24
CA VAL A 78 2.16 -22.76 -23.44
C VAL A 78 3.54 -23.25 -23.92
N GLY A 79 4.39 -23.69 -22.99
CA GLY A 79 5.61 -24.47 -23.25
C GLY A 79 6.88 -23.60 -23.39
N SER A 80 7.87 -24.07 -24.17
CA SER A 80 9.15 -23.36 -24.42
C SER A 80 9.00 -21.98 -25.08
N ARG A 81 7.77 -21.59 -25.45
CA ARG A 81 7.38 -20.29 -25.99
C ARG A 81 6.93 -19.26 -24.94
N ALA A 82 6.77 -19.67 -23.68
CA ALA A 82 6.43 -18.77 -22.58
C ALA A 82 7.61 -17.85 -22.19
N LEU A 83 8.85 -18.27 -22.48
CA LEU A 83 10.05 -17.48 -22.27
C LEU A 83 10.30 -16.57 -23.49
N PRO A 84 10.51 -15.25 -23.29
CA PRO A 84 10.75 -14.32 -24.38
C PRO A 84 12.17 -14.50 -24.92
N THR A 85 12.35 -15.44 -25.84
CA THR A 85 13.52 -15.50 -26.71
C THR A 85 13.22 -14.76 -28.01
N PHE A 86 14.22 -14.14 -28.63
CA PHE A 86 14.04 -13.36 -29.88
C PHE A 86 13.29 -14.14 -30.98
N LEU A 87 13.58 -15.44 -31.09
CA LEU A 87 12.90 -16.36 -32.01
C LEU A 87 11.41 -16.59 -31.64
N ASN A 88 11.10 -16.73 -30.35
CA ASN A 88 9.73 -16.85 -29.86
C ASN A 88 8.94 -15.55 -30.08
N PHE A 89 9.58 -14.39 -29.92
CA PHE A 89 8.96 -13.09 -30.18
C PHE A 89 8.63 -12.88 -31.67
N CYS A 90 9.59 -13.14 -32.57
CA CYS A 90 9.37 -13.05 -34.02
C CYS A 90 8.28 -14.02 -34.50
N THR A 91 8.30 -15.26 -34.00
CA THR A 91 7.25 -16.25 -34.34
C THR A 91 5.88 -15.85 -33.80
N ASN A 92 5.80 -15.29 -32.59
CA ASN A 92 4.55 -14.76 -32.02
C ASN A 92 4.00 -13.55 -32.81
N ILE A 93 4.85 -12.68 -33.34
CA ILE A 93 4.44 -11.56 -34.21
C ILE A 93 3.88 -12.07 -35.54
N ILE A 94 4.57 -13.00 -36.18
CA ILE A 94 4.14 -13.60 -37.45
C ILE A 94 2.81 -14.35 -37.25
N GLU A 95 2.65 -15.08 -36.16
CA GLU A 95 1.41 -15.78 -35.81
C GLU A 95 0.26 -14.81 -35.51
N ARG A 96 0.52 -13.64 -34.88
CA ARG A 96 -0.48 -12.54 -34.75
C ARG A 96 -0.91 -11.96 -36.09
N LEU A 97 0.03 -11.79 -37.03
CA LEU A 97 -0.25 -11.30 -38.38
C LEU A 97 -1.05 -12.32 -39.19
N LEU A 98 -0.71 -13.61 -39.09
CA LEU A 98 -1.41 -14.70 -39.79
C LEU A 98 -2.77 -15.05 -39.18
N SER A 99 -2.95 -14.90 -37.87
CA SER A 99 -4.25 -15.04 -37.20
C SER A 99 -5.17 -13.84 -37.48
N SER A 100 -4.62 -12.63 -37.62
CA SER A 100 -5.36 -11.45 -38.14
C SER A 100 -5.90 -11.71 -39.55
N LEU A 101 -5.15 -12.46 -40.36
CA LEU A 101 -5.54 -12.89 -41.71
C LEU A 101 -6.43 -14.16 -41.74
N HIS A 102 -6.95 -14.63 -40.59
CA HIS A 102 -7.81 -15.83 -40.46
C HIS A 102 -7.19 -17.16 -40.97
N VAL A 103 -5.87 -17.24 -41.14
CA VAL A 103 -5.20 -18.44 -41.70
C VAL A 103 -4.84 -19.48 -40.63
N LEU A 104 -4.69 -19.08 -39.35
CA LEU A 104 -4.26 -19.96 -38.26
C LEU A 104 -5.11 -19.75 -36.99
N SER A 105 -5.51 -20.85 -36.35
CA SER A 105 -6.15 -20.86 -35.03
C SER A 105 -5.12 -20.52 -33.95
N SER A 106 -5.42 -19.50 -33.14
CA SER A 106 -4.56 -19.04 -32.04
C SER A 106 -4.37 -20.17 -31.02
N ARG A 107 -3.11 -20.59 -30.78
CA ARG A 107 -2.75 -21.58 -29.75
C ARG A 107 -2.65 -21.01 -28.33
N LYS A 108 -3.30 -19.87 -28.08
CA LYS A 108 -3.36 -19.28 -26.74
C LYS A 108 -4.26 -20.13 -25.85
N LYS A 109 -3.78 -20.53 -24.67
CA LYS A 109 -4.67 -21.05 -23.63
C LYS A 109 -5.12 -19.91 -22.74
N HIS A 110 -6.40 -19.91 -22.41
CA HIS A 110 -6.93 -19.08 -21.34
C HIS A 110 -6.46 -19.67 -20.02
N LEU A 111 -5.76 -18.86 -19.23
CA LEU A 111 -5.38 -19.19 -17.87
C LEU A 111 -6.23 -18.33 -16.95
N SER A 112 -7.16 -18.96 -16.23
CA SER A 112 -7.90 -18.30 -15.17
C SER A 112 -6.99 -18.14 -13.95
N ILE A 113 -6.77 -16.89 -13.55
CA ILE A 113 -5.89 -16.51 -12.43
C ILE A 113 -6.70 -16.37 -11.15
N LEU A 114 -7.88 -15.75 -11.24
CA LEU A 114 -8.84 -15.63 -10.14
C LEU A 114 -10.18 -16.22 -10.58
N LEU A 115 -10.78 -17.00 -9.69
CA LEU A 115 -11.96 -17.84 -9.93
C LEU A 115 -13.04 -17.50 -8.90
N ASP A 116 -14.01 -16.70 -9.34
CA ASP A 116 -15.23 -16.30 -8.62
C ASP A 116 -14.98 -15.81 -7.17
N VAL A 117 -13.97 -14.97 -6.98
CA VAL A 117 -13.60 -14.52 -5.63
C VAL A 117 -14.51 -13.37 -5.17
N SER A 118 -15.01 -13.47 -3.94
CA SER A 118 -15.89 -12.47 -3.33
C SER A 118 -15.46 -12.20 -1.89
N GLY A 119 -15.61 -10.95 -1.42
CA GLY A 119 -15.17 -10.56 -0.09
C GLY A 119 -15.32 -9.08 0.25
N ILE A 120 -15.09 -8.77 1.52
CA ILE A 120 -15.18 -7.42 2.10
C ILE A 120 -13.92 -7.12 2.91
N ILE A 121 -13.29 -5.99 2.63
CA ILE A 121 -12.19 -5.43 3.42
C ILE A 121 -12.73 -4.21 4.16
N LYS A 122 -12.76 -4.31 5.49
CA LYS A 122 -13.36 -3.29 6.36
C LYS A 122 -12.34 -2.22 6.75
N PRO A 123 -12.77 -0.96 6.92
CA PRO A 123 -11.89 0.11 7.40
C PRO A 123 -11.52 -0.08 8.88
N GLY A 124 -10.38 0.46 9.27
CA GLY A 124 -9.86 0.35 10.64
C GLY A 124 -9.27 -1.01 10.97
N ARG A 125 -9.01 -1.84 9.96
CA ARG A 125 -8.48 -3.19 10.09
C ARG A 125 -7.33 -3.41 9.11
N MET A 126 -6.35 -4.17 9.54
CA MET A 126 -5.23 -4.61 8.72
C MET A 126 -5.41 -6.09 8.36
N THR A 127 -5.52 -6.36 7.06
CA THR A 127 -5.75 -7.70 6.51
C THR A 127 -4.48 -8.28 5.94
N LEU A 128 -4.13 -9.51 6.34
CA LEU A 128 -3.03 -10.29 5.79
C LEU A 128 -3.50 -11.09 4.58
N LEU A 129 -2.85 -10.93 3.43
CA LEU A 129 -3.07 -11.77 2.26
C LEU A 129 -2.00 -12.88 2.21
N LEU A 130 -2.40 -14.11 2.54
CA LEU A 130 -1.58 -15.31 2.45
C LEU A 130 -1.93 -16.13 1.22
N GLY A 131 -0.95 -16.86 0.73
CA GLY A 131 -1.18 -17.81 -0.35
C GLY A 131 0.12 -18.31 -0.94
N PRO A 132 0.16 -19.56 -1.43
CA PRO A 132 1.33 -20.08 -2.14
C PRO A 132 1.75 -19.18 -3.31
N PRO A 133 3.01 -19.29 -3.78
CA PRO A 133 3.43 -18.63 -5.01
C PRO A 133 2.49 -18.98 -6.17
N SER A 134 2.19 -18.01 -7.03
CA SER A 134 1.24 -18.16 -8.16
C SER A 134 -0.23 -18.38 -7.80
N SER A 135 -0.65 -18.17 -6.54
CA SER A 135 -2.07 -18.30 -6.17
C SER A 135 -2.98 -17.16 -6.66
N GLY A 136 -2.40 -16.07 -7.17
CA GLY A 136 -3.13 -14.90 -7.68
C GLY A 136 -3.11 -13.66 -6.77
N LYS A 137 -2.27 -13.63 -5.71
CA LYS A 137 -2.20 -12.52 -4.73
C LYS A 137 -2.00 -11.16 -5.38
N THR A 138 -0.93 -11.02 -6.18
CA THR A 138 -0.60 -9.82 -6.95
C THR A 138 -1.78 -9.38 -7.83
N THR A 139 -2.40 -10.34 -8.53
CA THR A 139 -3.53 -10.08 -9.43
C THR A 139 -4.75 -9.57 -8.66
N LEU A 140 -5.04 -10.12 -7.48
CA LEU A 140 -6.11 -9.65 -6.61
C LEU A 140 -5.84 -8.23 -6.14
N LEU A 141 -4.65 -7.94 -5.62
CA LEU A 141 -4.29 -6.59 -5.17
C LEU A 141 -4.34 -5.55 -6.30
N LEU A 142 -3.84 -5.90 -7.49
CA LEU A 142 -3.90 -5.03 -8.68
C LEU A 142 -5.34 -4.79 -9.14
N ALA A 143 -6.19 -5.83 -9.11
CA ALA A 143 -7.61 -5.70 -9.43
C ALA A 143 -8.30 -4.76 -8.43
N LEU A 144 -8.07 -4.94 -7.14
CA LEU A 144 -8.64 -4.10 -6.08
C LEU A 144 -8.14 -2.65 -6.14
N ALA A 145 -6.90 -2.41 -6.54
CA ALA A 145 -6.34 -1.06 -6.74
C ALA A 145 -6.74 -0.41 -8.08
N GLY A 146 -7.45 -1.14 -8.96
CA GLY A 146 -7.77 -0.69 -10.31
C GLY A 146 -6.55 -0.50 -11.21
N LYS A 147 -5.45 -1.22 -10.96
CA LYS A 147 -4.19 -1.19 -11.72
C LYS A 147 -3.98 -2.43 -12.59
N LEU A 148 -5.01 -3.26 -12.78
CA LEU A 148 -4.94 -4.47 -13.61
C LEU A 148 -4.53 -4.13 -15.06
N GLU A 149 -3.69 -4.99 -15.65
CA GLU A 149 -3.25 -4.83 -17.04
C GLU A 149 -4.42 -4.98 -18.02
N LYS A 150 -4.35 -4.25 -19.15
CA LYS A 150 -5.48 -4.11 -20.09
C LYS A 150 -5.73 -5.35 -20.95
N ASP A 151 -4.76 -6.24 -21.03
CA ASP A 151 -4.79 -7.50 -21.77
C ASP A 151 -5.41 -8.64 -20.96
N LEU A 152 -5.59 -8.47 -19.65
CA LEU A 152 -6.32 -9.40 -18.81
C LEU A 152 -7.83 -9.16 -18.96
N LYS A 153 -8.59 -10.25 -19.11
CA LYS A 153 -10.05 -10.21 -19.05
C LYS A 153 -10.48 -10.16 -17.60
N PHE A 154 -11.20 -9.12 -17.24
CA PHE A 154 -11.75 -8.89 -15.91
C PHE A 154 -13.28 -8.99 -15.96
N SER A 155 -13.86 -9.78 -15.06
CA SER A 155 -15.31 -9.79 -14.80
C SER A 155 -15.61 -9.86 -13.30
N GLY A 156 -16.85 -9.54 -12.92
CA GLY A 156 -17.22 -9.26 -11.53
C GLY A 156 -17.30 -7.76 -11.24
N ARG A 157 -17.42 -7.42 -9.96
CA ARG A 157 -17.57 -6.04 -9.49
C ARG A 157 -16.61 -5.75 -8.35
N VAL A 158 -16.01 -4.56 -8.35
CA VAL A 158 -15.31 -4.00 -7.18
C VAL A 158 -15.90 -2.63 -6.89
N THR A 159 -16.29 -2.41 -5.64
CA THR A 159 -16.87 -1.16 -5.17
C THR A 159 -16.15 -0.64 -3.94
N TYR A 160 -16.05 0.69 -3.85
CA TYR A 160 -15.52 1.38 -2.67
C TYR A 160 -16.67 2.20 -2.06
N ASN A 161 -17.03 1.93 -0.81
CA ASN A 161 -18.21 2.52 -0.16
C ASN A 161 -19.49 2.44 -1.04
N GLY A 162 -19.65 1.34 -1.77
CA GLY A 162 -20.78 1.11 -2.68
C GLY A 162 -20.73 1.85 -4.02
N HIS A 163 -19.65 2.57 -4.34
CA HIS A 163 -19.43 3.19 -5.65
C HIS A 163 -18.60 2.28 -6.56
N ASP A 164 -19.02 2.11 -7.80
CA ASP A 164 -18.26 1.34 -8.79
C ASP A 164 -16.94 2.07 -9.14
N MET A 165 -15.89 1.32 -9.48
CA MET A 165 -14.56 1.87 -9.85
C MET A 165 -14.57 2.90 -10.99
N LYS A 166 -15.65 2.99 -11.76
CA LYS A 166 -15.84 3.98 -12.84
C LYS A 166 -16.34 5.34 -12.33
N GLU A 167 -16.89 5.40 -11.13
CA GLU A 167 -17.45 6.62 -10.52
C GLU A 167 -16.37 7.53 -9.90
N PHE A 168 -15.18 6.99 -9.65
CA PHE A 168 -14.05 7.69 -9.05
C PHE A 168 -12.74 7.31 -9.74
N VAL A 169 -11.60 7.77 -9.22
CA VAL A 169 -10.26 7.40 -9.70
C VAL A 169 -9.63 6.44 -8.68
N PRO A 170 -9.68 5.11 -8.92
CA PRO A 170 -9.12 4.13 -7.99
C PRO A 170 -7.65 4.34 -7.71
N GLN A 171 -6.84 4.68 -8.72
CA GLN A 171 -5.39 4.86 -8.58
C GLN A 171 -5.00 6.11 -7.77
N ARG A 172 -5.98 6.93 -7.38
CA ARG A 172 -5.80 8.07 -6.46
C ARG A 172 -6.40 7.82 -5.08
N THR A 173 -7.39 6.94 -5.02
CA THR A 173 -8.13 6.61 -3.80
C THR A 173 -7.48 5.44 -3.06
N ALA A 174 -6.82 4.55 -3.80
CA ALA A 174 -6.01 3.46 -3.31
C ALA A 174 -4.55 3.60 -3.74
N ALA A 175 -3.66 3.27 -2.82
CA ALA A 175 -2.23 3.08 -3.09
C ALA A 175 -1.96 1.60 -3.32
N TYR A 176 -1.11 1.29 -4.31
CA TYR A 176 -0.64 -0.07 -4.57
C TYR A 176 0.87 -0.08 -4.60
N ILE A 177 1.45 -0.88 -3.72
CA ILE A 177 2.88 -1.02 -3.50
C ILE A 177 3.31 -2.32 -4.13
N SER A 178 4.15 -2.21 -5.15
CA SER A 178 4.68 -3.35 -5.89
C SER A 178 5.75 -4.09 -5.10
N GLN A 179 5.95 -5.36 -5.47
CA GLN A 179 7.13 -6.12 -5.07
C GLN A 179 8.43 -5.43 -5.54
N TYR A 180 8.41 -4.81 -6.72
CA TYR A 180 9.56 -4.16 -7.32
C TYR A 180 9.72 -2.69 -6.89
N ASP A 181 10.92 -2.36 -6.42
CA ASP A 181 11.30 -0.99 -6.07
C ASP A 181 11.75 -0.23 -7.32
N VAL A 182 10.93 0.69 -7.81
CA VAL A 182 11.25 1.51 -8.99
C VAL A 182 11.56 2.94 -8.55
N HIS A 183 12.86 3.24 -8.43
CA HIS A 183 13.35 4.57 -8.04
C HIS A 183 14.33 5.13 -9.07
N ILE A 184 14.49 6.45 -9.07
CA ILE A 184 15.54 7.12 -9.85
C ILE A 184 16.83 7.06 -9.03
N GLY A 185 17.80 6.25 -9.47
CA GLY A 185 19.02 5.99 -8.72
C GLY A 185 19.89 7.23 -8.49
N GLU A 186 19.79 8.22 -9.37
CA GLU A 186 20.51 9.50 -9.28
C GLU A 186 19.84 10.54 -8.37
N MET A 187 18.81 10.18 -7.60
CA MET A 187 18.20 11.03 -6.57
C MET A 187 18.57 10.53 -5.17
N THR A 188 18.61 11.44 -4.19
CA THR A 188 18.71 11.03 -2.78
C THR A 188 17.34 10.57 -2.26
N VAL A 189 17.35 9.86 -1.13
CA VAL A 189 16.11 9.44 -0.46
C VAL A 189 15.20 10.64 -0.18
N ARG A 190 15.75 11.70 0.43
CA ARG A 190 15.03 12.94 0.76
C ARG A 190 14.49 13.65 -0.48
N GLU A 191 15.28 13.73 -1.55
CA GLU A 191 14.85 14.35 -2.80
C GLU A 191 13.69 13.59 -3.45
N THR A 192 13.74 12.26 -3.38
CA THR A 192 12.71 11.38 -3.96
C THR A 192 11.39 11.49 -3.19
N LEU A 193 11.45 11.49 -1.87
CA LEU A 193 10.28 11.74 -1.01
C LEU A 193 9.72 13.14 -1.26
N ALA A 194 10.55 14.17 -1.23
CA ALA A 194 10.11 15.55 -1.49
C ALA A 194 9.47 15.70 -2.88
N PHE A 195 9.98 15.02 -3.90
CA PHE A 195 9.38 15.01 -5.24
C PHE A 195 8.02 14.30 -5.25
N SER A 196 7.90 13.15 -4.58
CA SER A 196 6.63 12.43 -4.42
C SER A 196 5.59 13.30 -3.71
N ALA A 197 5.95 13.89 -2.58
CA ALA A 197 5.12 14.81 -1.81
C ALA A 197 4.54 15.95 -2.68
N ARG A 198 5.39 16.61 -3.48
CA ARG A 198 4.98 17.68 -4.40
C ARG A 198 4.00 17.18 -5.47
N CYS A 199 4.21 15.97 -5.98
CA CYS A 199 3.33 15.38 -7.00
C CYS A 199 1.97 14.92 -6.46
N GLN A 200 1.92 14.51 -5.19
CA GLN A 200 0.66 14.18 -4.52
C GLN A 200 -0.11 15.44 -4.10
N GLY A 201 0.61 16.49 -3.71
CA GLY A 201 0.02 17.73 -3.21
C GLY A 201 -0.52 17.59 -1.79
N VAL A 202 -1.07 18.69 -1.26
CA VAL A 202 -1.64 18.71 0.09
C VAL A 202 -3.01 18.02 0.18
N GLY A 203 -3.69 17.79 -0.96
CA GLY A 203 -4.96 17.08 -1.00
C GLY A 203 -6.05 17.78 -0.17
N SER A 204 -6.84 16.99 0.56
CA SER A 204 -7.89 17.49 1.47
C SER A 204 -7.35 17.96 2.83
N ARG A 205 -6.04 17.86 3.10
CA ARG A 205 -5.45 18.22 4.40
C ARG A 205 -5.67 19.70 4.73
N TYR A 206 -5.54 20.58 3.73
CA TYR A 206 -5.77 22.00 3.92
C TYR A 206 -7.22 22.30 4.31
N ASP A 207 -8.17 21.67 3.64
CA ASP A 207 -9.61 21.83 3.91
C ASP A 207 -9.96 21.27 5.30
N MET A 208 -9.43 20.09 5.64
CA MET A 208 -9.61 19.46 6.94
C MET A 208 -9.02 20.32 8.07
N LEU A 209 -7.80 20.84 7.90
CA LEU A 209 -7.18 21.71 8.89
C LEU A 209 -7.91 23.05 9.05
N SER A 210 -8.39 23.62 7.94
CA SER A 210 -9.16 24.86 7.95
C SER A 210 -10.47 24.68 8.74
N GLU A 211 -11.18 23.57 8.50
CA GLU A 211 -12.40 23.23 9.23
C GLU A 211 -12.10 22.92 10.71
N LEU A 212 -11.01 22.21 10.99
CA LEU A 212 -10.57 21.93 12.36
C LEU A 212 -10.30 23.22 13.13
N SER A 213 -9.50 24.12 12.57
CA SER A 213 -9.19 25.42 13.19
C SER A 213 -10.43 26.29 13.39
N ARG A 214 -11.39 26.26 12.46
CA ARG A 214 -12.69 26.96 12.59
C ARG A 214 -13.49 26.43 13.80
N ARG A 215 -13.58 25.11 13.96
CA ARG A 215 -14.31 24.49 15.07
C ARG A 215 -13.60 24.66 16.42
N GLU A 216 -12.27 24.56 16.44
CA GLU A 216 -11.47 24.83 17.64
C GLU A 216 -11.71 26.25 18.15
N THR A 217 -11.71 27.23 17.24
CA THR A 217 -11.98 28.64 17.57
C THR A 217 -13.40 28.82 18.11
N ALA A 218 -14.41 28.20 17.47
CA ALA A 218 -15.80 28.27 17.92
C ALA A 218 -16.03 27.62 19.30
N ALA A 219 -15.28 26.56 19.60
CA ALA A 219 -15.32 25.87 20.89
C ALA A 219 -14.36 26.45 21.95
N ASN A 220 -13.62 27.51 21.61
CA ASN A 220 -12.58 28.13 22.45
C ASN A 220 -11.53 27.11 22.95
N ILE A 221 -11.19 26.13 22.12
CA ILE A 221 -10.19 25.10 22.39
C ILE A 221 -8.84 25.62 21.91
N LYS A 222 -7.84 25.64 22.79
CA LYS A 222 -6.46 25.91 22.41
C LYS A 222 -5.77 24.60 22.03
N PRO A 223 -5.21 24.48 20.82
CA PRO A 223 -4.47 23.30 20.44
C PRO A 223 -3.10 23.26 21.14
N ASP A 224 -2.54 22.05 21.22
CA ASP A 224 -1.13 21.87 21.55
C ASP A 224 -0.25 22.56 20.48
N LEU A 225 0.78 23.28 20.94
CA LEU A 225 1.60 24.14 20.09
C LEU A 225 2.37 23.33 19.04
N ASP A 226 3.04 22.26 19.45
CA ASP A 226 3.86 21.45 18.54
C ASP A 226 2.96 20.71 17.53
N LEU A 227 1.81 20.18 17.97
CA LEU A 227 0.84 19.56 17.04
C LEU A 227 0.27 20.56 16.04
N ASP A 228 0.03 21.81 16.47
CA ASP A 228 -0.50 22.87 15.62
C ASP A 228 0.51 23.33 14.59
N VAL A 229 1.77 23.49 14.97
CA VAL A 229 2.86 23.76 14.03
C VAL A 229 2.99 22.62 13.03
N TYR A 230 3.00 21.36 13.48
CA TYR A 230 3.10 20.20 12.60
C TYR A 230 1.97 20.17 11.56
N MET A 231 0.70 20.24 11.99
CA MET A 231 -0.42 20.15 11.05
C MET A 231 -0.47 21.33 10.07
N LYS A 232 -0.17 22.55 10.54
CA LYS A 232 -0.11 23.72 9.65
C LYS A 232 1.05 23.64 8.65
N ALA A 233 2.21 23.15 9.08
CA ALA A 233 3.34 22.92 8.17
C ALA A 233 3.00 21.83 7.14
N ALA A 234 2.39 20.72 7.57
CA ALA A 234 1.95 19.64 6.69
C ALA A 234 0.89 20.07 5.66
N ALA A 235 0.08 21.08 5.97
CA ALA A 235 -0.93 21.64 5.08
C ALA A 235 -0.42 22.82 4.23
N THR A 236 0.84 23.23 4.36
CA THR A 236 1.39 24.36 3.60
C THR A 236 1.87 23.90 2.22
N GLU A 237 1.24 24.41 1.16
CA GLU A 237 1.61 24.09 -0.24
C GLU A 237 2.99 24.68 -0.63
N GLY A 238 3.72 23.95 -1.48
CA GLY A 238 4.85 24.48 -2.24
C GLY A 238 6.22 24.49 -1.53
N GLN A 239 6.34 23.92 -0.33
CA GLN A 239 7.65 23.80 0.31
C GLN A 239 8.51 22.71 -0.32
N GLU A 240 9.80 23.03 -0.53
CA GLU A 240 10.77 22.08 -1.09
C GLU A 240 11.14 20.95 -0.14
N THR A 241 11.02 21.18 1.17
CA THR A 241 11.27 20.24 2.26
C THR A 241 10.10 20.27 3.24
N ASN A 242 9.40 19.16 3.40
CA ASN A 242 8.19 19.08 4.20
C ASN A 242 8.48 18.44 5.57
N VAL A 243 7.87 18.98 6.62
CA VAL A 243 7.87 18.38 7.98
C VAL A 243 7.35 16.94 7.95
N VAL A 244 6.42 16.64 7.04
CA VAL A 244 5.90 15.28 6.81
C VAL A 244 7.01 14.34 6.32
N THR A 245 7.85 14.79 5.39
CA THR A 245 8.98 13.99 4.88
C THR A 245 9.98 13.69 6.00
N ASP A 246 10.30 14.68 6.85
CA ASP A 246 11.19 14.49 7.99
C ASP A 246 10.60 13.52 9.04
N TYR A 247 9.29 13.59 9.28
CA TYR A 247 8.57 12.64 10.14
C TYR A 247 8.64 11.20 9.59
N ILE A 248 8.37 11.00 8.30
CA ILE A 248 8.39 9.68 7.66
C ILE A 248 9.80 9.07 7.71
N LEU A 249 10.83 9.85 7.37
CA LEU A 249 12.23 9.43 7.45
C LEU A 249 12.63 8.93 8.84
N ARG A 250 12.06 9.53 9.90
CA ARG A 250 12.28 9.11 11.29
C ARG A 250 11.58 7.81 11.62
N ILE A 251 10.29 7.69 11.32
CA ILE A 251 9.50 6.48 11.61
C ILE A 251 10.10 5.24 10.93
N LEU A 252 10.65 5.40 9.73
CA LEU A 252 11.19 4.28 8.95
C LEU A 252 12.70 4.08 9.14
N GLY A 253 13.31 4.87 10.04
CA GLY A 253 14.71 4.73 10.42
C GLY A 253 15.66 4.99 9.25
N LEU A 254 15.31 5.95 8.39
CA LEU A 254 16.07 6.34 7.18
C LEU A 254 16.78 7.69 7.34
N GLU A 255 16.78 8.29 8.53
CA GLU A 255 17.46 9.56 8.81
C GLU A 255 18.95 9.53 8.41
N VAL A 256 19.64 8.42 8.68
CA VAL A 256 21.09 8.27 8.40
C VAL A 256 21.39 8.27 6.90
N CYS A 257 20.48 7.72 6.08
CA CYS A 257 20.65 7.64 4.63
C CYS A 257 19.79 8.66 3.85
N ALA A 258 19.14 9.61 4.53
CA ALA A 258 18.23 10.57 3.91
C ALA A 258 18.87 11.34 2.74
N ASP A 259 20.13 11.74 2.89
CA ASP A 259 20.88 12.51 1.88
C ASP A 259 21.82 11.62 1.05
N THR A 260 21.69 10.30 1.16
CA THR A 260 22.43 9.33 0.34
C THR A 260 21.65 9.03 -0.94
N MET A 261 22.38 8.81 -2.03
CA MET A 261 21.83 8.42 -3.33
C MET A 261 21.14 7.06 -3.22
N ILE A 262 19.96 6.91 -3.82
CA ILE A 262 19.24 5.63 -3.82
C ILE A 262 20.06 4.58 -4.58
N GLY A 263 20.67 4.98 -5.70
CA GLY A 263 21.39 4.06 -6.58
C GLY A 263 20.47 3.15 -7.38
N ASP A 264 21.07 2.40 -8.30
CA ASP A 264 20.41 1.42 -9.14
C ASP A 264 21.31 0.17 -9.27
N GLU A 265 21.10 -0.67 -10.29
CA GLU A 265 21.93 -1.86 -10.52
C GLU A 265 23.40 -1.51 -10.89
N ILE A 266 23.65 -0.31 -11.39
CA ILE A 266 24.94 0.16 -11.89
C ILE A 266 25.58 1.14 -10.88
N LEU A 267 24.78 2.05 -10.33
CA LEU A 267 25.13 3.05 -9.34
C LEU A 267 24.94 2.50 -7.94
N ARG A 268 26.05 2.34 -7.22
CA ARG A 268 25.99 1.99 -5.80
C ARG A 268 25.25 3.08 -5.01
N GLY A 269 24.27 2.68 -4.22
CA GLY A 269 23.53 3.57 -3.33
C GLY A 269 23.20 2.90 -1.99
N ILE A 270 21.96 3.06 -1.55
CA ILE A 270 21.45 2.49 -0.28
C ILE A 270 21.33 0.96 -0.35
N SER A 271 21.21 0.30 0.80
CA SER A 271 21.01 -1.15 0.85
C SER A 271 19.64 -1.55 0.30
N GLY A 272 19.48 -2.82 -0.12
CA GLY A 272 18.20 -3.33 -0.61
C GLY A 272 17.06 -3.15 0.39
N GLY A 273 17.31 -3.44 1.67
CA GLY A 273 16.30 -3.22 2.72
C GLY A 273 16.02 -1.75 3.03
N GLN A 274 17.00 -0.85 2.89
CA GLN A 274 16.75 0.59 2.93
C GLN A 274 15.91 1.04 1.74
N ARG A 275 16.16 0.51 0.54
CA ARG A 275 15.39 0.83 -0.67
C ARG A 275 13.94 0.37 -0.56
N LYS A 276 13.70 -0.83 -0.02
CA LYS A 276 12.34 -1.34 0.21
C LYS A 276 11.59 -0.50 1.23
N ARG A 277 12.29 -0.02 2.28
CA ARG A 277 11.75 1.01 3.18
C ARG A 277 11.40 2.25 2.39
N VAL A 278 12.32 2.85 1.63
CA VAL A 278 12.02 4.02 0.78
C VAL A 278 10.81 3.83 -0.16
N THR A 279 10.63 2.65 -0.78
CA THR A 279 9.41 2.34 -1.55
C THR A 279 8.18 2.39 -0.66
N THR A 280 8.27 1.72 0.49
CA THR A 280 7.22 1.74 1.51
C THR A 280 6.97 3.17 1.97
N ASP A 281 7.99 3.98 2.29
CA ASP A 281 7.91 5.39 2.66
C ASP A 281 7.21 6.24 1.61
N ILE A 282 7.61 6.14 0.33
CA ILE A 282 7.06 6.96 -0.76
C ILE A 282 5.59 6.64 -0.98
N GLU A 283 5.24 5.36 -0.89
CA GLU A 283 3.88 4.90 -1.06
C GLU A 283 3.06 5.07 0.23
N CYS A 284 3.68 5.04 1.41
CA CYS A 284 3.10 5.40 2.70
C CYS A 284 2.97 6.91 2.86
N GLU A 285 3.76 7.72 2.17
CA GLU A 285 3.55 9.16 2.04
C GLU A 285 2.23 9.43 1.29
N MET A 286 1.73 8.46 0.51
CA MET A 286 0.36 8.46 0.00
C MET A 286 -0.70 8.23 1.11
N LEU A 287 -0.36 7.65 2.27
CA LEU A 287 -1.24 7.58 3.46
C LEU A 287 -1.44 8.95 4.09
N VAL A 288 -0.46 9.84 3.94
CA VAL A 288 -0.66 11.24 4.30
C VAL A 288 -1.57 11.87 3.22
N GLY A 289 -1.51 11.41 1.97
CA GLY A 289 -2.37 11.84 0.85
C GLY A 289 -3.85 11.41 0.98
N PRO A 290 -4.69 11.63 -0.04
CA PRO A 290 -6.13 11.30 0.03
C PRO A 290 -6.45 9.79 -0.01
N ALA A 291 -5.45 8.92 -0.08
CA ALA A 291 -5.66 7.48 -0.21
C ALA A 291 -5.86 6.83 1.17
N ASN A 292 -7.07 6.33 1.44
CA ASN A 292 -7.38 5.63 2.70
C ASN A 292 -7.40 4.10 2.54
N ALA A 293 -7.07 3.59 1.34
CA ALA A 293 -6.96 2.17 1.05
C ALA A 293 -5.54 1.84 0.54
N LEU A 294 -4.92 0.84 1.15
CA LEU A 294 -3.54 0.46 0.92
C LEU A 294 -3.47 -1.02 0.52
N PHE A 295 -2.87 -1.30 -0.63
CA PHE A 295 -2.63 -2.65 -1.13
C PHE A 295 -1.13 -2.86 -1.29
N MET A 296 -0.57 -3.79 -0.53
CA MET A 296 0.87 -4.00 -0.43
C MET A 296 1.22 -5.39 -0.89
N ASP A 297 2.08 -5.51 -1.91
CA ASP A 297 2.49 -6.80 -2.46
C ASP A 297 3.92 -7.20 -2.05
N GLU A 298 4.03 -8.34 -1.37
CA GLU A 298 5.27 -8.97 -0.92
C GLU A 298 6.29 -7.97 -0.32
N ILE A 299 5.86 -7.18 0.67
CA ILE A 299 6.70 -6.10 1.20
C ILE A 299 7.88 -6.58 2.05
N SER A 300 7.85 -7.81 2.56
CA SER A 300 8.91 -8.38 3.39
C SER A 300 10.12 -8.91 2.59
N THR A 301 10.04 -9.01 1.27
CA THR A 301 11.14 -9.57 0.47
C THR A 301 12.36 -8.65 0.53
N GLY A 302 13.48 -9.17 1.04
CA GLY A 302 14.73 -8.40 1.17
C GLY A 302 14.82 -7.57 2.46
N LEU A 303 13.89 -7.75 3.40
CA LEU A 303 13.93 -7.20 4.75
C LEU A 303 14.26 -8.28 5.78
N ASP A 304 14.90 -7.88 6.88
CA ASP A 304 15.02 -8.70 8.07
C ASP A 304 13.69 -8.73 8.86
N SER A 305 13.53 -9.71 9.75
CA SER A 305 12.31 -9.89 10.53
C SER A 305 12.00 -8.69 11.44
N SER A 306 13.02 -8.07 12.03
CA SER A 306 12.83 -6.92 12.95
C SER A 306 12.35 -5.67 12.20
N THR A 307 12.97 -5.36 11.07
CA THR A 307 12.53 -4.24 10.21
C THR A 307 11.12 -4.50 9.66
N THR A 308 10.81 -5.75 9.27
CA THR A 308 9.47 -6.11 8.79
C THR A 308 8.43 -5.87 9.87
N TYR A 309 8.68 -6.31 11.10
CA TYR A 309 7.79 -6.07 12.25
C TYR A 309 7.55 -4.58 12.48
N GLN A 310 8.60 -3.75 12.47
CA GLN A 310 8.47 -2.30 12.70
C GLN A 310 7.61 -1.60 11.64
N ILE A 311 7.77 -1.98 10.37
CA ILE A 311 6.94 -1.45 9.27
C ILE A 311 5.48 -1.86 9.45
N VAL A 312 5.23 -3.16 9.68
CA VAL A 312 3.87 -3.68 9.84
C VAL A 312 3.19 -3.10 11.08
N ASN A 313 3.92 -2.92 12.19
CA ASN A 313 3.42 -2.26 13.39
C ASN A 313 3.03 -0.80 13.14
N SER A 314 3.87 -0.05 12.41
CA SER A 314 3.56 1.34 12.03
C SER A 314 2.30 1.44 11.16
N LEU A 315 2.10 0.47 10.27
CA LEU A 315 0.90 0.38 9.42
C LEU A 315 -0.35 -0.02 10.21
N GLN A 316 -0.21 -0.93 11.18
CA GLN A 316 -1.28 -1.30 12.10
C GLN A 316 -1.76 -0.08 12.88
N GLN A 317 -0.83 0.67 13.47
CA GLN A 317 -1.14 1.91 14.20
C GLN A 317 -1.89 2.91 13.30
N TRP A 318 -1.45 3.09 12.05
CA TRP A 318 -2.18 3.93 11.11
C TRP A 318 -3.60 3.41 10.82
N ALA A 319 -3.75 2.11 10.56
CA ALA A 319 -5.03 1.50 10.26
C ALA A 319 -6.01 1.66 11.44
N HIS A 320 -5.60 1.31 12.65
CA HIS A 320 -6.44 1.38 13.85
C HIS A 320 -6.75 2.81 14.29
N ILE A 321 -5.78 3.72 14.23
CA ILE A 321 -5.95 5.10 14.71
C ILE A 321 -6.68 5.97 13.68
N PHE A 322 -6.34 5.89 12.39
CA PHE A 322 -6.96 6.73 11.35
C PHE A 322 -8.09 6.05 10.59
N ASN A 323 -8.51 4.85 11.00
CA ASN A 323 -9.50 4.02 10.30
C ASN A 323 -9.08 3.71 8.85
N GLY A 324 -7.77 3.55 8.64
CA GLY A 324 -7.18 3.16 7.37
C GLY A 324 -7.57 1.74 6.98
N THR A 325 -7.54 1.44 5.69
CA THR A 325 -7.86 0.11 5.16
C THR A 325 -6.61 -0.43 4.51
N ALA A 326 -6.09 -1.55 5.00
CA ALA A 326 -4.84 -2.12 4.49
C ALA A 326 -4.98 -3.62 4.20
N VAL A 327 -4.51 -4.04 3.03
CA VAL A 327 -4.28 -5.44 2.67
C VAL A 327 -2.81 -5.61 2.34
N ILE A 328 -2.12 -6.48 3.08
CA ILE A 328 -0.69 -6.69 2.95
C ILE A 328 -0.42 -8.15 2.63
N SER A 329 0.23 -8.42 1.51
CA SER A 329 0.72 -9.74 1.11
C SER A 329 2.09 -9.98 1.72
N LEU A 330 2.22 -11.05 2.51
CA LEU A 330 3.49 -11.52 3.08
C LEU A 330 3.65 -13.00 2.74
N LEU A 331 4.85 -13.42 2.33
CA LEU A 331 5.10 -14.80 1.96
C LEU A 331 5.18 -15.71 3.19
N GLN A 332 6.00 -15.37 4.18
CA GLN A 332 6.16 -16.16 5.42
C GLN A 332 6.44 -15.22 6.60
N PRO A 333 5.40 -14.59 7.18
CA PRO A 333 5.58 -13.72 8.32
C PRO A 333 6.00 -14.51 9.57
N ALA A 334 6.89 -13.92 10.37
CA ALA A 334 7.19 -14.43 11.70
C ALA A 334 5.92 -14.38 12.58
N PRO A 335 5.78 -15.26 13.60
CA PRO A 335 4.59 -15.29 14.47
C PRO A 335 4.24 -13.93 15.08
N GLU A 336 5.25 -13.17 15.50
CA GLU A 336 5.08 -11.84 16.08
C GLU A 336 4.50 -10.85 15.08
N THR A 337 4.88 -10.96 13.80
CA THR A 337 4.33 -10.13 12.71
C THR A 337 2.93 -10.59 12.32
N TYR A 338 2.67 -11.90 12.35
CA TYR A 338 1.34 -12.45 12.09
C TYR A 338 0.29 -11.95 13.10
N ASP A 339 0.68 -11.84 14.37
CA ASP A 339 -0.22 -11.40 15.45
C ASP A 339 -0.63 -9.92 15.34
N LEU A 340 0.05 -9.11 14.52
CA LEU A 340 -0.33 -7.72 14.24
C LEU A 340 -1.56 -7.61 13.32
N PHE A 341 -1.94 -8.66 12.59
CA PHE A 341 -3.06 -8.61 11.65
C PHE A 341 -4.40 -8.89 12.33
N ASP A 342 -5.44 -8.20 11.86
CA ASP A 342 -6.80 -8.39 12.36
C ASP A 342 -7.53 -9.50 11.60
N ASP A 343 -7.37 -9.51 10.28
CA ASP A 343 -8.02 -10.44 9.35
C ASP A 343 -7.00 -11.14 8.46
N VAL A 344 -7.36 -12.32 7.95
CA VAL A 344 -6.59 -13.10 6.99
C VAL A 344 -7.45 -13.38 5.76
N ILE A 345 -6.89 -13.16 4.58
CA ILE A 345 -7.39 -13.67 3.30
C ILE A 345 -6.39 -14.75 2.86
N LEU A 346 -6.85 -15.99 2.79
CA LEU A 346 -6.06 -17.11 2.28
C LEU A 346 -6.47 -17.40 0.83
N LEU A 347 -5.56 -17.18 -0.10
CA LEU A 347 -5.76 -17.39 -1.53
C LEU A 347 -4.91 -18.58 -2.01
N ALA A 348 -5.56 -19.57 -2.62
CA ALA A 348 -4.91 -20.74 -3.23
C ALA A 348 -5.57 -21.04 -4.58
N ASP A 349 -4.79 -21.43 -5.60
CA ASP A 349 -5.28 -21.79 -6.94
C ASP A 349 -6.42 -20.88 -7.48
N GLY A 350 -6.29 -19.57 -7.29
CA GLY A 350 -7.26 -18.57 -7.75
C GLY A 350 -8.56 -18.47 -6.94
N HIS A 351 -8.75 -19.25 -5.87
CA HIS A 351 -9.91 -19.22 -4.99
C HIS A 351 -9.55 -18.65 -3.61
N ILE A 352 -10.53 -17.98 -2.98
CA ILE A 352 -10.42 -17.62 -1.57
C ILE A 352 -10.84 -18.82 -0.74
N VAL A 353 -9.89 -19.39 -0.01
CA VAL A 353 -10.07 -20.53 0.89
C VAL A 353 -10.68 -20.07 2.21
N TYR A 354 -10.27 -18.90 2.69
CA TYR A 354 -10.77 -18.31 3.93
C TYR A 354 -10.63 -16.79 3.88
N GLN A 355 -11.63 -16.08 4.38
CA GLN A 355 -11.56 -14.64 4.62
C GLN A 355 -12.26 -14.29 5.94
N GLY A 356 -11.53 -13.70 6.88
CA GLY A 356 -12.12 -13.24 8.13
C GLY A 356 -11.09 -13.06 9.26
N PRO A 357 -11.55 -12.98 10.51
CA PRO A 357 -10.69 -12.76 11.66
C PRO A 357 -9.60 -13.83 11.78
N ARG A 358 -8.37 -13.42 12.14
CA ARG A 358 -7.26 -14.37 12.28
C ARG A 358 -7.49 -15.44 13.35
N GLU A 359 -8.28 -15.12 14.37
CA GLU A 359 -8.53 -15.99 15.54
C GLU A 359 -9.36 -17.23 15.16
N LEU A 360 -10.22 -17.10 14.14
CA LEU A 360 -11.16 -18.15 13.72
C LEU A 360 -10.62 -19.02 12.58
N VAL A 361 -9.45 -18.70 12.04
CA VAL A 361 -8.89 -19.43 10.89
C VAL A 361 -8.54 -20.87 11.27
N LEU A 362 -8.01 -21.11 12.48
CA LEU A 362 -7.65 -22.45 12.94
C LEU A 362 -8.90 -23.29 13.18
N GLU A 363 -9.97 -22.70 13.74
CA GLU A 363 -11.26 -23.37 13.93
C GLU A 363 -11.84 -23.88 12.60
N PHE A 364 -11.72 -23.09 11.53
CA PHE A 364 -12.15 -23.50 10.19
C PHE A 364 -11.41 -24.75 9.69
N PHE A 365 -10.09 -24.78 9.82
CA PHE A 365 -9.29 -25.95 9.40
C PHE A 365 -9.52 -27.16 10.30
N GLU A 366 -9.72 -26.96 11.60
CA GLU A 366 -10.07 -28.02 12.55
C GLU A 366 -11.44 -28.66 12.22
N ALA A 367 -12.43 -27.85 11.85
CA ALA A 367 -13.73 -28.34 11.40
C ALA A 367 -13.60 -29.23 10.15
N MET A 368 -12.64 -28.92 9.28
CA MET A 368 -12.30 -29.72 8.09
C MET A 368 -11.41 -30.94 8.39
N GLY A 369 -10.96 -31.12 9.64
CA GLY A 369 -10.16 -32.27 10.07
C GLY A 369 -8.64 -32.05 10.09
N PHE A 370 -8.18 -30.81 9.91
CA PHE A 370 -6.76 -30.44 9.92
C PHE A 370 -6.39 -29.71 11.21
N GLN A 371 -5.28 -30.09 11.84
CA GLN A 371 -4.81 -29.47 13.08
C GLN A 371 -3.41 -28.87 12.89
N CYS A 372 -3.24 -27.63 13.36
CA CYS A 372 -1.94 -26.96 13.36
C CYS A 372 -1.06 -27.49 14.51
N PRO A 373 0.18 -27.97 14.25
CA PRO A 373 1.11 -28.37 15.30
C PRO A 373 1.57 -27.17 16.15
N GLU A 374 1.75 -27.36 17.47
CA GLU A 374 2.14 -26.28 18.40
C GLU A 374 3.48 -25.60 18.06
N ARG A 375 4.42 -26.33 17.44
CA ARG A 375 5.76 -25.82 17.10
C ARG A 375 5.81 -25.10 15.75
N LYS A 376 4.70 -25.04 15.02
CA LYS A 376 4.64 -24.50 13.67
C LYS A 376 3.92 -23.15 13.67
N GLY A 377 4.44 -22.20 12.89
CA GLY A 377 3.79 -20.92 12.68
C GLY A 377 2.46 -21.11 11.94
N VAL A 378 1.42 -20.40 12.36
CA VAL A 378 0.09 -20.48 11.75
C VAL A 378 0.15 -20.11 10.25
N ALA A 379 0.88 -19.06 9.89
CA ALA A 379 1.01 -18.64 8.49
C ALA A 379 1.68 -19.70 7.58
N ASP A 380 2.62 -20.49 8.11
CA ASP A 380 3.23 -21.60 7.38
C ASP A 380 2.26 -22.77 7.24
N PHE A 381 1.54 -23.11 8.32
CA PHE A 381 0.48 -24.11 8.30
C PHE A 381 -0.58 -23.78 7.24
N LEU A 382 -1.07 -22.53 7.18
CA LEU A 382 -2.10 -22.10 6.24
C LEU A 382 -1.68 -22.23 4.77
N GLN A 383 -0.40 -22.05 4.46
CA GLN A 383 0.09 -22.23 3.10
C GLN A 383 0.29 -23.71 2.77
N GLU A 384 0.80 -24.50 3.70
CA GLU A 384 1.08 -25.91 3.46
C GLU A 384 -0.17 -26.80 3.47
N VAL A 385 -1.20 -26.48 4.27
CA VAL A 385 -2.47 -27.24 4.30
C VAL A 385 -3.21 -27.18 2.95
N THR A 386 -2.97 -26.14 2.16
CA THR A 386 -3.50 -26.01 0.79
C THR A 386 -2.64 -26.73 -0.26
N SER A 387 -1.43 -27.19 0.09
CA SER A 387 -0.50 -27.90 -0.80
C SER A 387 -0.77 -29.40 -0.80
N ARG A 388 -0.87 -29.99 -2.00
CA ARG A 388 -1.03 -31.44 -2.17
C ARG A 388 0.10 -32.27 -1.57
N LYS A 389 1.31 -31.72 -1.48
CA LYS A 389 2.48 -32.45 -0.95
C LYS A 389 2.47 -32.53 0.58
N ASP A 390 1.90 -31.52 1.22
CA ASP A 390 2.14 -31.25 2.64
C ASP A 390 0.85 -31.41 3.46
N GLN A 391 -0.33 -31.45 2.83
CA GLN A 391 -1.63 -31.53 3.51
C GLN A 391 -1.80 -32.77 4.40
N GLU A 392 -1.25 -33.94 4.00
CA GLU A 392 -1.40 -35.21 4.74
C GLU A 392 -0.84 -35.14 6.16
N GLN A 393 0.24 -34.38 6.37
CA GLN A 393 0.92 -34.31 7.67
C GLN A 393 0.07 -33.61 8.76
N TYR A 394 -0.97 -32.88 8.35
CA TYR A 394 -1.86 -32.12 9.23
C TYR A 394 -3.17 -32.82 9.54
N TRP A 395 -3.40 -34.00 8.96
CA TRP A 395 -4.63 -34.74 9.16
C TRP A 395 -4.75 -35.25 10.60
N ALA A 396 -5.77 -34.81 11.33
CA ALA A 396 -5.94 -35.11 12.75
C ALA A 396 -6.95 -36.24 13.03
N ARG A 397 -7.84 -36.55 12.06
CA ARG A 397 -8.89 -37.57 12.23
C ARG A 397 -8.29 -38.96 12.10
N LYS A 398 -8.00 -39.59 13.24
CA LYS A 398 -7.40 -40.94 13.30
C LYS A 398 -8.34 -42.04 12.81
N ASP A 399 -9.65 -41.80 12.87
CA ASP A 399 -10.68 -42.78 12.51
C ASP A 399 -11.04 -42.75 11.01
N ASP A 400 -10.67 -41.68 10.31
CA ASP A 400 -10.97 -41.47 8.88
C ASP A 400 -9.68 -41.57 8.04
N PRO A 401 -9.66 -42.33 6.93
CA PRO A 401 -8.52 -42.34 6.03
C PRO A 401 -8.34 -40.97 5.38
N TYR A 402 -7.10 -40.50 5.31
CA TYR A 402 -6.80 -39.24 4.64
C TYR A 402 -7.16 -39.30 3.15
N SER A 403 -7.91 -38.30 2.71
CA SER A 403 -8.15 -37.99 1.30
C SER A 403 -7.77 -36.55 1.04
N PHE A 404 -7.06 -36.30 -0.06
CA PHE A 404 -6.69 -34.93 -0.45
C PHE A 404 -7.94 -34.08 -0.66
N VAL A 405 -8.08 -33.04 0.16
CA VAL A 405 -9.12 -32.02 0.06
C VAL A 405 -8.61 -30.95 -0.90
N THR A 406 -9.36 -30.76 -1.97
CA THR A 406 -9.05 -29.75 -3.00
C THR A 406 -9.31 -28.35 -2.48
N VAL A 407 -8.62 -27.37 -3.07
CA VAL A 407 -8.82 -25.94 -2.77
C VAL A 407 -10.28 -25.53 -2.97
N LYS A 408 -10.95 -26.08 -3.99
CA LYS A 408 -12.36 -25.83 -4.26
C LYS A 408 -13.26 -26.36 -3.14
N GLU A 409 -13.00 -27.56 -2.64
CA GLU A 409 -13.76 -28.10 -1.50
C GLU A 409 -13.58 -27.26 -0.24
N PHE A 410 -12.39 -26.71 0.00
CA PHE A 410 -12.23 -25.74 1.09
C PHE A 410 -13.02 -24.46 0.85
N ALA A 411 -12.99 -23.89 -0.36
CA ALA A 411 -13.75 -22.69 -0.69
C ALA A 411 -15.27 -22.90 -0.55
N ASP A 412 -15.78 -24.05 -1.00
CA ASP A 412 -17.19 -24.44 -0.86
C ASP A 412 -17.56 -24.65 0.62
N ALA A 413 -16.67 -25.26 1.42
CA ALA A 413 -16.86 -25.43 2.86
C ALA A 413 -16.84 -24.09 3.61
N PHE A 414 -16.00 -23.13 3.19
CA PHE A 414 -15.93 -21.81 3.78
C PHE A 414 -17.26 -21.05 3.65
N GLN A 415 -17.95 -21.17 2.51
CA GLN A 415 -19.29 -20.58 2.33
C GLN A 415 -20.31 -21.09 3.34
N SER A 416 -20.18 -22.35 3.77
CA SER A 416 -21.05 -22.98 4.77
C SER A 416 -20.58 -22.72 6.21
N PHE A 417 -19.32 -22.36 6.41
CA PHE A 417 -18.77 -22.01 7.72
C PHE A 417 -19.34 -20.69 8.21
N HIS A 418 -19.55 -20.56 9.53
CA HIS A 418 -20.27 -19.42 10.10
C HIS A 418 -19.67 -18.04 9.75
N VAL A 419 -18.34 -17.97 9.55
CA VAL A 419 -17.66 -16.75 9.07
C VAL A 419 -18.01 -16.45 7.62
N GLY A 420 -17.95 -17.44 6.73
CA GLY A 420 -18.27 -17.25 5.31
C GLY A 420 -19.76 -17.01 5.07
N ALA A 421 -20.64 -17.66 5.83
CA ALA A 421 -22.08 -17.38 5.81
C ALA A 421 -22.38 -15.93 6.20
N ARG A 422 -21.77 -15.43 7.28
CA ARG A 422 -21.89 -14.02 7.69
C ARG A 422 -21.35 -13.07 6.63
N LEU A 423 -20.22 -13.40 6.02
CA LEU A 423 -19.64 -12.61 4.92
C LEU A 423 -20.60 -12.53 3.72
N GLY A 424 -21.25 -13.65 3.38
CA GLY A 424 -22.28 -13.71 2.34
C GLY A 424 -23.49 -12.84 2.66
N ASP A 425 -23.99 -12.89 3.90
CA ASP A 425 -25.09 -12.04 4.36
C ASP A 425 -24.72 -10.54 4.29
N GLU A 426 -23.50 -10.19 4.72
CA GLU A 426 -23.01 -8.80 4.65
C GLU A 426 -22.84 -8.31 3.20
N LEU A 427 -22.37 -9.17 2.29
CA LEU A 427 -22.28 -8.87 0.86
C LEU A 427 -23.65 -8.64 0.24
N ALA A 428 -24.66 -9.43 0.63
CA ALA A 428 -26.03 -9.28 0.16
C ALA A 428 -26.67 -7.96 0.60
N THR A 429 -26.27 -7.41 1.75
CA THR A 429 -26.70 -6.08 2.20
C THR A 429 -25.88 -4.97 1.51
N PRO A 430 -26.46 -4.12 0.65
CA PRO A 430 -25.70 -3.08 -0.04
C PRO A 430 -25.14 -2.04 0.94
N PHE A 431 -23.99 -1.47 0.60
CA PHE A 431 -23.40 -0.40 1.40
C PHE A 431 -24.30 0.84 1.42
N ASP A 432 -24.55 1.37 2.61
CA ASP A 432 -25.32 2.59 2.80
C ASP A 432 -24.49 3.82 2.39
N ARG A 433 -24.74 4.31 1.16
CA ARG A 433 -24.05 5.47 0.59
C ARG A 433 -24.20 6.75 1.43
N SER A 434 -25.21 6.85 2.32
CA SER A 434 -25.38 8.01 3.21
C SER A 434 -24.27 8.11 4.26
N LYS A 435 -23.58 7.00 4.56
CA LYS A 435 -22.44 6.96 5.48
C LYS A 435 -21.13 7.38 4.82
N ASN A 436 -21.11 7.60 3.50
CA ASN A 436 -19.90 7.92 2.77
C ASN A 436 -19.42 9.34 3.10
N HIS A 437 -18.14 9.49 3.44
CA HIS A 437 -17.54 10.79 3.63
C HIS A 437 -17.21 11.42 2.27
N GLY A 438 -17.59 12.68 2.04
CA GLY A 438 -17.41 13.33 0.73
C GLY A 438 -15.95 13.45 0.24
N ALA A 439 -14.99 13.31 1.15
CA ALA A 439 -13.55 13.28 0.83
C ALA A 439 -12.96 11.86 0.72
N ALA A 440 -13.74 10.80 0.90
CA ALA A 440 -13.23 9.42 0.88
C ALA A 440 -12.86 8.94 -0.53
N LEU A 441 -13.60 9.38 -1.56
CA LEU A 441 -13.37 8.98 -2.95
C LEU A 441 -12.90 10.17 -3.78
N THR A 442 -11.73 10.04 -4.42
CA THR A 442 -11.20 11.10 -5.29
C THR A 442 -11.74 10.95 -6.71
N THR A 443 -12.31 12.03 -7.24
CA THR A 443 -12.77 12.13 -8.64
C THR A 443 -11.75 12.80 -9.57
N ARG A 444 -10.74 13.47 -8.99
CA ARG A 444 -9.68 14.16 -9.75
C ARG A 444 -8.50 13.23 -10.03
N LYS A 445 -8.05 13.20 -11.28
CA LYS A 445 -6.88 12.40 -11.69
C LYS A 445 -5.55 12.89 -11.10
N TYR A 446 -5.45 14.18 -10.79
CA TYR A 446 -4.22 14.82 -10.29
C TYR A 446 -4.49 15.50 -8.94
N GLY A 447 -3.59 15.30 -7.98
CA GLY A 447 -3.67 15.87 -6.62
C GLY A 447 -3.14 17.30 -6.51
N ALA A 448 -2.24 17.70 -7.42
CA ALA A 448 -1.73 19.05 -7.57
C ALA A 448 -2.17 19.68 -8.91
N LYS A 449 -2.04 21.00 -9.05
CA LYS A 449 -2.34 21.68 -10.32
C LYS A 449 -1.33 21.23 -11.38
N LYS A 450 -1.76 21.17 -12.66
CA LYS A 450 -0.86 20.80 -13.77
C LYS A 450 0.41 21.66 -13.84
N LYS A 451 0.31 22.94 -13.48
CA LYS A 451 1.47 23.85 -13.42
C LYS A 451 2.48 23.42 -12.35
N GLU A 452 2.00 23.09 -11.14
CA GLU A 452 2.84 22.62 -10.04
C GLU A 452 3.49 21.27 -10.36
N LEU A 453 2.75 20.35 -11.01
CA LEU A 453 3.30 19.09 -11.49
C LEU A 453 4.38 19.30 -12.55
N LEU A 454 4.15 20.21 -13.49
CA LEU A 454 5.14 20.53 -14.54
C LEU A 454 6.40 21.14 -13.91
N GLU A 455 6.24 22.04 -12.95
CA GLU A 455 7.34 22.66 -12.21
C GLU A 455 8.12 21.62 -11.40
N ALA A 456 7.45 20.72 -10.68
CA ALA A 456 8.09 19.63 -9.95
C ALA A 456 8.89 18.71 -10.89
N CYS A 457 8.31 18.29 -12.01
CA CYS A 457 8.98 17.49 -13.02
C CYS A 457 10.18 18.21 -13.63
N PHE A 458 10.04 19.51 -13.95
CA PHE A 458 11.12 20.30 -14.51
C PHE A 458 12.28 20.47 -13.52
N SER A 459 11.98 20.76 -12.25
CA SER A 459 12.99 20.85 -11.18
C SER A 459 13.74 19.53 -10.98
N ARG A 460 13.02 18.39 -11.04
CA ARG A 460 13.63 17.06 -11.02
C ARG A 460 14.56 16.84 -12.22
N GLU A 461 14.09 17.10 -13.44
CA GLU A 461 14.93 16.94 -14.65
C GLU A 461 16.15 17.85 -14.61
N PHE A 462 15.99 19.10 -14.17
CA PHE A 462 17.10 20.02 -14.01
C PHE A 462 18.14 19.53 -13.00
N LEU A 463 17.70 18.98 -11.87
CA LEU A 463 18.58 18.35 -10.88
C LEU A 463 19.37 17.17 -11.49
N LEU A 464 18.68 16.28 -12.21
CA LEU A 464 19.31 15.14 -12.90
C LEU A 464 20.28 15.59 -13.98
N MET A 465 19.93 16.61 -14.78
CA MET A 465 20.80 17.21 -15.77
C MET A 465 22.06 17.81 -15.15
N LYS A 466 21.94 18.47 -13.99
CA LYS A 466 23.08 19.05 -13.26
C LYS A 466 24.03 17.96 -12.76
N ARG A 467 23.50 16.86 -12.21
CA ARG A 467 24.29 15.71 -11.75
C ARG A 467 24.97 14.96 -12.89
N ASN A 468 24.27 14.76 -14.00
CA ASN A 468 24.78 14.12 -15.21
C ASN A 468 25.37 15.11 -16.22
N SER A 469 25.74 16.32 -15.76
CA SER A 469 26.20 17.42 -16.64
C SER A 469 27.38 17.03 -17.50
N PHE A 470 28.27 16.17 -17.00
CA PHE A 470 29.38 15.60 -17.76
C PHE A 470 28.91 14.88 -19.04
N VAL A 471 27.87 14.05 -18.96
CA VAL A 471 27.34 13.31 -20.12
C VAL A 471 26.73 14.27 -21.13
N TYR A 472 26.01 15.29 -20.67
CA TYR A 472 25.43 16.32 -21.54
C TYR A 472 26.50 17.16 -22.23
N ILE A 473 27.53 17.59 -21.50
CA ILE A 473 28.68 18.32 -22.05
C ILE A 473 29.39 17.45 -23.09
N PHE A 474 29.66 16.19 -22.78
CA PHE A 474 30.31 15.23 -23.69
C PHE A 474 29.50 15.01 -24.98
N LYS A 475 28.18 14.81 -24.88
CA LYS A 475 27.31 14.69 -26.07
C LYS A 475 27.29 15.99 -26.89
N LEU A 476 27.26 17.15 -26.23
CA LEU A 476 27.31 18.46 -26.90
C LEU A 476 28.62 18.66 -27.66
N THR A 477 29.77 18.30 -27.07
CA THR A 477 31.06 18.33 -27.77
C THR A 477 31.12 17.34 -28.93
N GLN A 478 30.55 16.14 -28.78
CA GLN A 478 30.50 15.14 -29.85
C GLN A 478 29.68 15.62 -31.06
N VAL A 479 28.57 16.32 -30.83
CA VAL A 479 27.76 16.92 -31.91
C VAL A 479 28.43 18.15 -32.53
N GLY A 480 29.21 18.90 -31.74
CA GLY A 480 29.92 20.09 -32.18
C GLY A 480 31.21 19.83 -32.96
N ILE A 481 31.75 18.61 -32.92
CA ILE A 481 32.91 18.21 -33.73
C ILE A 481 32.37 17.57 -35.01
N PRO A 482 32.40 18.25 -36.18
CA PRO A 482 32.07 17.61 -37.44
C PRO A 482 33.12 16.52 -37.71
N THR A 483 32.66 15.27 -37.84
CA THR A 483 33.45 14.13 -38.33
C THR A 483 33.95 14.35 -39.74
#